data_AF-A0A356V653-F1
#
_entry.id   AF-A0A356V653-F1
#
_cell.length_a   1.000
_cell.length_b   1.000
_cell.length_c   1.000
_cell.angle_alpha   90.00
_cell.angle_beta   90.00
_cell.angle_gamma   90.00
#
_symmetry.space_group_name_H-M   'P 1'
#
loop_
_entity.id
_entity.type
_entity.pdbx_description
1 polymer ?
#
loop_
_entity_poly.entity_id
_entity_poly.type
_entity_poly.pdbx_seq_one_letter_code
_entity_poly.pdbx_strand_id
1 'polypeptide(L)'
;MSEPAKRRTRGGGGAARRARRTAVKIETAKFIERQIPNYEMLDQAALEIIEHNAETVLEEIGVNFVDNPQALEIWRKAGATIDGERVKIPRGLARKLCASAPSKFTQHAQAMDAIFEVGPGGHFLGCEHTQNNFKDSFWRTDLLDYKPFETWDEEGAHDTQDFASIRVAKLLNDYRQPALDPEIAAKLEQYIKDKKASLPQTQY
;
A
#
# COMPACT_ATOMS: atom_id res chain seq x y z
N MET A 1 46.37 34.88 -29.62
CA MET A 1 45.24 33.98 -29.96
C MET A 1 44.33 33.96 -28.76
N SER A 2 43.14 34.54 -28.88
CA SER A 2 42.21 34.78 -27.77
C SER A 2 41.28 33.59 -27.55
N GLU A 3 41.20 33.12 -26.30
CA GLU A 3 40.34 32.04 -25.82
C GLU A 3 38.84 32.43 -25.92
N PRO A 4 37.94 31.57 -26.44
CA PRO A 4 36.53 31.92 -26.52
C PRO A 4 35.80 31.70 -25.18
N ALA A 5 35.14 32.75 -24.69
CA ALA A 5 34.40 32.77 -23.43
C ALA A 5 33.16 31.84 -23.44
N LYS A 6 33.05 30.99 -22.41
CA LYS A 6 31.91 30.08 -22.15
C LYS A 6 30.61 30.89 -21.96
N ARG A 7 29.62 30.71 -22.84
CA ARG A 7 28.27 31.31 -22.73
C ARG A 7 27.53 30.74 -21.51
N ARG A 8 27.22 31.58 -20.51
CA ARG A 8 26.25 31.27 -19.45
C ARG A 8 24.83 31.25 -20.03
N THR A 9 24.25 30.08 -20.21
CA THR A 9 22.81 29.92 -20.45
C THR A 9 22.05 30.11 -19.12
N ARG A 10 21.18 31.12 -19.11
CA ARG A 10 20.38 31.56 -17.96
C ARG A 10 19.28 30.55 -17.65
N GLY A 11 19.09 30.27 -16.36
CA GLY A 11 18.24 29.21 -15.83
C GLY A 11 16.75 29.33 -16.15
N GLY A 12 16.10 28.16 -16.22
CA GLY A 12 14.70 27.90 -16.56
C GLY A 12 13.64 28.45 -15.60
N GLY A 13 13.97 29.41 -14.73
CA GLY A 13 13.00 30.03 -13.82
C GLY A 13 11.96 30.92 -14.52
N GLY A 14 12.23 31.35 -15.77
CA GLY A 14 11.30 32.18 -16.54
C GLY A 14 10.06 31.43 -17.05
N ALA A 15 10.22 30.14 -17.40
CA ALA A 15 9.11 29.28 -17.81
C ALA A 15 8.21 28.94 -16.62
N ALA A 16 8.80 28.60 -15.46
CA ALA A 16 8.06 28.33 -14.23
C ALA A 16 7.28 29.54 -13.70
N ARG A 17 7.79 30.77 -13.87
CA ARG A 17 7.06 32.00 -13.52
C ARG A 17 5.92 32.32 -14.49
N ARG A 18 6.09 32.03 -15.79
CA ARG A 18 5.02 32.17 -16.79
C ARG A 18 3.91 31.14 -16.58
N ALA A 19 4.25 29.87 -16.35
CA ALA A 19 3.30 28.81 -16.03
C ALA A 19 2.44 29.16 -14.79
N ARG A 20 3.06 29.71 -13.73
CA ARG A 20 2.33 30.19 -12.54
C ARG A 20 1.37 31.35 -12.80
N ARG A 21 1.65 32.23 -13.77
CA ARG A 21 0.78 33.36 -14.13
C ARG A 21 -0.38 32.95 -15.05
N THR A 22 -0.21 31.90 -15.84
CA THR A 22 -1.22 31.40 -16.78
C THR A 22 -2.08 30.28 -16.19
N ALA A 23 -1.67 29.68 -15.07
CA ALA A 23 -2.44 28.66 -14.38
C ALA A 23 -3.77 29.25 -13.90
N VAL A 24 -4.86 28.85 -14.57
CA VAL A 24 -6.23 29.09 -14.10
C VAL A 24 -6.38 28.33 -12.79
N LYS A 25 -6.42 29.05 -11.66
CA LYS A 25 -6.81 28.47 -10.39
C LYS A 25 -8.31 28.21 -10.45
N ILE A 26 -8.67 26.98 -10.78
CA ILE A 26 -10.05 26.52 -10.59
C ILE A 26 -10.17 26.23 -9.10
N GLU A 27 -10.82 27.13 -8.37
CA GLU A 27 -11.27 26.83 -7.01
C GLU A 27 -12.35 25.76 -7.11
N THR A 28 -11.94 24.51 -7.05
CA THR A 28 -12.88 23.40 -6.92
C THR A 28 -13.41 23.40 -5.51
N ALA A 29 -14.74 23.47 -5.39
CA ALA A 29 -15.40 23.27 -4.11
C ALA A 29 -14.93 21.94 -3.50
N LYS A 30 -14.61 21.97 -2.20
CA LYS A 30 -14.37 20.76 -1.39
C LYS A 30 -15.58 19.83 -1.50
N PHE A 31 -15.41 18.58 -1.07
CA PHE A 31 -16.51 17.61 -0.97
C PHE A 31 -17.77 18.26 -0.39
N ILE A 32 -18.95 17.85 -0.86
CA ILE A 32 -20.21 18.49 -0.48
C ILE A 32 -20.44 18.32 1.02
N GLU A 33 -20.23 19.39 1.77
CA GLU A 33 -20.71 19.52 3.14
C GLU A 33 -22.20 19.80 3.07
N ARG A 34 -23.03 18.79 3.36
CA ARG A 34 -24.48 18.94 3.35
C ARG A 34 -24.89 20.03 4.35
N GLN A 35 -25.39 21.15 3.83
CA GLN A 35 -26.04 22.21 4.60
C GLN A 35 -27.55 22.00 4.73
N ILE A 36 -28.09 20.93 4.12
CA ILE A 36 -29.50 20.55 4.18
C ILE A 36 -29.70 19.36 5.13
N PRO A 37 -30.79 19.35 5.92
CA PRO A 37 -31.09 18.23 6.81
C PRO A 37 -31.33 16.93 6.02
N ASN A 38 -31.27 15.81 6.72
CA ASN A 38 -31.70 14.53 6.16
C ASN A 38 -33.23 14.53 6.01
N TYR A 39 -33.70 13.87 4.97
CA TYR A 39 -35.11 13.63 4.79
C TYR A 39 -35.49 12.36 5.53
N GLU A 40 -36.12 12.51 6.68
CA GLU A 40 -36.57 11.40 7.52
C GLU A 40 -37.97 10.95 7.06
N MET A 41 -38.07 9.77 6.47
CA MET A 41 -39.34 9.21 6.00
C MET A 41 -40.12 8.51 7.12
N LEU A 42 -39.43 8.06 8.16
CA LEU A 42 -39.98 7.31 9.28
C LEU A 42 -39.93 8.16 10.54
N ASP A 43 -40.99 8.09 11.34
CA ASP A 43 -40.99 8.67 12.68
C ASP A 43 -40.30 7.75 13.69
N GLN A 44 -40.11 8.27 14.90
CA GLN A 44 -39.41 7.55 15.97
C GLN A 44 -40.11 6.25 16.35
N ALA A 45 -41.45 6.23 16.36
CA ALA A 45 -42.24 5.05 16.69
C ALA A 45 -42.07 3.95 15.63
N ALA A 46 -42.07 4.30 14.33
CA ALA A 46 -41.83 3.35 13.25
C ALA A 46 -40.41 2.77 13.32
N LEU A 47 -39.40 3.59 13.64
CA LEU A 47 -38.03 3.11 13.83
C LEU A 47 -37.93 2.10 14.97
N GLU A 48 -38.55 2.37 16.12
CA GLU A 48 -38.56 1.47 17.27
C GLU A 48 -39.23 0.12 16.94
N ILE A 49 -40.31 0.12 16.16
CA ILE A 49 -40.97 -1.11 15.68
C ILE A 49 -40.01 -1.92 14.80
N ILE A 50 -39.31 -1.26 13.86
CA ILE A 50 -38.36 -1.93 12.96
C ILE A 50 -37.20 -2.52 13.76
N GLU A 51 -36.63 -1.75 14.69
CA GLU A 51 -35.54 -2.22 15.54
C GLU A 51 -35.96 -3.41 16.40
N HIS A 52 -37.14 -3.34 17.04
CA HIS A 52 -37.68 -4.43 17.84
C HIS A 52 -37.87 -5.71 17.02
N ASN A 53 -38.46 -5.59 15.82
CA ASN A 53 -38.72 -6.72 14.94
C ASN A 53 -37.41 -7.31 14.38
N ALA A 54 -36.43 -6.47 14.05
CA ALA A 54 -35.11 -6.94 13.61
C ALA A 54 -34.42 -7.75 14.71
N GLU A 55 -34.50 -7.30 15.97
CA GLU A 55 -33.99 -8.08 17.10
C GLU A 55 -34.73 -9.41 17.29
N THR A 56 -36.07 -9.43 17.15
CA THR A 56 -36.85 -10.68 17.20
C THR A 56 -36.37 -11.67 16.14
N VAL A 57 -36.17 -11.21 14.90
CA VAL A 57 -35.68 -12.05 13.81
C VAL A 57 -34.29 -12.60 14.12
N LEU A 58 -33.38 -11.77 14.62
CA LEU A 58 -32.01 -12.20 14.95
C LEU A 58 -31.96 -13.20 16.12
N GLU A 59 -32.85 -13.07 17.09
CA GLU A 59 -32.93 -13.94 18.27
C GLU A 59 -33.66 -15.26 17.98
N GLU A 60 -34.84 -15.21 17.35
CA GLU A 60 -35.68 -16.39 17.16
C GLU A 60 -35.30 -17.19 15.92
N ILE A 61 -35.06 -16.50 14.80
CA ILE A 61 -34.76 -17.10 13.50
C ILE A 61 -33.24 -17.23 13.33
N GLY A 62 -32.48 -16.18 13.57
CA GLY A 62 -31.03 -16.15 13.40
C GLY A 62 -30.55 -16.06 11.94
N VAL A 63 -29.23 -16.14 11.75
CA VAL A 63 -28.55 -15.99 10.46
C VAL A 63 -27.61 -17.18 10.23
N ASN A 64 -27.60 -17.74 9.00
CA ASN A 64 -26.72 -18.85 8.66
C ASN A 64 -25.33 -18.38 8.24
N PHE A 65 -24.30 -19.04 8.78
CA PHE A 65 -22.89 -18.89 8.38
C PHE A 65 -22.38 -20.24 7.87
N VAL A 66 -22.69 -20.52 6.60
CA VAL A 66 -22.42 -21.81 5.94
C VAL A 66 -20.92 -22.00 5.67
N ASP A 67 -20.42 -23.21 5.88
CA ASP A 67 -19.03 -23.61 5.60
C ASP A 67 -17.96 -22.70 6.25
N ASN A 68 -18.30 -22.02 7.35
CA ASN A 68 -17.40 -21.07 8.01
C ASN A 68 -17.28 -21.34 9.52
N PRO A 69 -16.51 -22.38 9.93
CA PRO A 69 -16.35 -22.73 11.34
C PRO A 69 -15.67 -21.63 12.16
N GLN A 70 -14.83 -20.79 11.53
CA GLN A 70 -14.16 -19.68 12.20
C GLN A 70 -15.17 -18.58 12.60
N ALA A 71 -16.10 -18.24 11.70
CA ALA A 71 -17.16 -17.28 12.02
C ALA A 71 -18.05 -17.77 13.15
N LEU A 72 -18.43 -19.05 13.16
CA LEU A 72 -19.21 -19.66 14.23
C LEU A 72 -18.48 -19.53 15.58
N GLU A 73 -17.18 -19.82 15.64
CA GLU A 73 -16.42 -19.69 16.89
C GLU A 73 -16.33 -18.24 17.39
N ILE A 74 -16.20 -17.26 16.48
CA ILE A 74 -16.24 -15.84 16.83
C ILE A 74 -17.59 -15.47 17.45
N TRP A 75 -18.69 -15.93 16.85
CA TRP A 75 -20.04 -15.68 17.38
C TRP A 75 -20.27 -16.34 18.74
N ARG A 76 -19.76 -17.56 18.94
CA ARG A 76 -19.83 -18.26 20.23
C ARG A 76 -19.12 -17.46 21.32
N LYS A 77 -17.91 -16.96 21.04
CA LYS A 77 -17.15 -16.10 21.96
C LYS A 77 -17.83 -14.76 22.23
N ALA A 78 -18.51 -14.21 21.24
CA ALA A 78 -19.29 -12.98 21.38
C ALA A 78 -20.57 -13.17 22.24
N GLY A 79 -20.97 -14.42 22.54
CA GLY A 79 -22.14 -14.73 23.35
C GLY A 79 -23.40 -15.05 22.54
N ALA A 80 -23.29 -15.34 21.24
CA ALA A 80 -24.40 -15.82 20.43
C ALA A 80 -24.62 -17.33 20.61
N THR A 81 -25.87 -17.77 20.45
CA THR A 81 -26.23 -19.19 20.48
C THR A 81 -26.13 -19.78 19.09
N ILE A 82 -25.57 -20.98 18.96
CA ILE A 82 -25.31 -21.61 17.65
C ILE A 82 -26.00 -22.95 17.59
N ASP A 83 -26.82 -23.14 16.56
CA ASP A 83 -27.50 -24.39 16.22
C ASP A 83 -27.05 -24.84 14.84
N GLY A 84 -26.14 -25.82 14.79
CA GLY A 84 -25.46 -26.21 13.55
C GLY A 84 -24.65 -25.04 12.97
N GLU A 85 -25.12 -24.52 11.82
CA GLU A 85 -24.54 -23.35 11.13
C GLU A 85 -25.36 -22.07 11.32
N ARG A 86 -26.42 -22.12 12.12
CA ARG A 86 -27.32 -21.00 12.39
C ARG A 86 -26.92 -20.29 13.67
N VAL A 87 -26.66 -18.99 13.56
CA VAL A 87 -26.30 -18.12 14.67
C VAL A 87 -27.54 -17.33 15.11
N LYS A 88 -27.96 -17.53 16.35
CA LYS A 88 -29.00 -16.75 17.04
C LYS A 88 -28.36 -15.71 17.93
N ILE A 89 -28.66 -14.44 17.68
CA ILE A 89 -28.03 -13.29 18.34
C ILE A 89 -29.01 -12.77 19.40
N PRO A 90 -28.68 -12.83 20.70
CA PRO A 90 -29.52 -12.28 21.76
C PRO A 90 -29.77 -10.79 21.57
N ARG A 91 -30.91 -10.30 22.06
CA ARG A 91 -31.27 -8.87 21.99
C ARG A 91 -30.17 -7.98 22.58
N GLY A 92 -29.94 -6.85 21.94
CA GLY A 92 -28.89 -5.90 22.33
C GLY A 92 -27.45 -6.33 22.00
N LEU A 93 -27.14 -7.60 21.72
CA LEU A 93 -25.77 -8.03 21.40
C LEU A 93 -25.27 -7.38 20.10
N ALA A 94 -26.09 -7.41 19.05
CA ALA A 94 -25.76 -6.76 17.77
C ALA A 94 -25.45 -5.27 17.95
N ARG A 95 -26.32 -4.54 18.66
CA ARG A 95 -26.13 -3.11 18.94
C ARG A 95 -24.85 -2.84 19.72
N LYS A 96 -24.55 -3.66 20.73
CA LYS A 96 -23.31 -3.56 21.52
C LYS A 96 -22.07 -3.74 20.65
N LEU A 97 -22.07 -4.71 19.74
CA LEU A 97 -20.95 -4.94 18.83
C LEU A 97 -20.77 -3.78 17.83
N CYS A 98 -21.88 -3.27 17.28
CA CYS A 98 -21.86 -2.11 16.38
C CYS A 98 -21.31 -0.83 17.03
N ALA A 99 -21.41 -0.68 18.35
CA ALA A 99 -20.86 0.48 19.05
C ALA A 99 -19.33 0.59 18.96
N SER A 100 -18.63 -0.51 18.65
CA SER A 100 -17.18 -0.50 18.40
C SER A 100 -16.80 0.01 17.01
N ALA A 101 -17.77 0.07 16.08
CA ALA A 101 -17.52 0.54 14.73
C ALA A 101 -17.35 2.07 14.71
N PRO A 102 -16.31 2.60 14.06
CA PRO A 102 -16.10 4.03 13.96
C PRO A 102 -17.18 4.68 13.08
N SER A 103 -17.71 5.82 13.50
CA SER A 103 -18.69 6.59 12.71
C SER A 103 -18.10 7.23 11.45
N LYS A 104 -16.77 7.37 11.41
CA LYS A 104 -16.00 7.90 10.26
C LYS A 104 -14.65 7.19 10.20
N PHE A 105 -14.19 6.88 8.99
CA PHE A 105 -12.83 6.38 8.73
C PHE A 105 -12.28 7.03 7.46
N THR A 106 -10.95 7.13 7.36
CA THR A 106 -10.26 7.70 6.20
C THR A 106 -9.80 6.60 5.25
N GLN A 107 -10.16 6.69 3.98
CA GLN A 107 -9.73 5.75 2.95
C GLN A 107 -8.50 6.31 2.19
N HIS A 108 -7.30 5.84 2.56
CA HIS A 108 -6.04 6.40 2.04
C HIS A 108 -5.72 6.03 0.58
N ALA A 109 -6.04 4.82 0.12
CA ALA A 109 -5.52 4.30 -1.16
C ALA A 109 -6.06 5.00 -2.42
N GLN A 110 -7.19 5.70 -2.32
CA GLN A 110 -7.76 6.41 -3.48
C GLN A 110 -7.18 7.81 -3.69
N ALA A 111 -6.31 8.29 -2.78
CA ALA A 111 -5.69 9.62 -2.86
C ALA A 111 -6.71 10.75 -3.07
N MET A 112 -7.94 10.58 -2.55
CA MET A 112 -9.04 11.51 -2.78
C MET A 112 -8.71 12.89 -2.21
N ASP A 113 -8.07 12.91 -1.04
CA ASP A 113 -7.48 14.08 -0.41
C ASP A 113 -6.50 14.82 -1.34
N ALA A 114 -5.59 14.09 -1.99
CA ALA A 114 -4.64 14.64 -2.95
C ALA A 114 -5.34 15.28 -4.16
N ILE A 115 -6.37 14.62 -4.70
CA ILE A 115 -7.15 15.10 -5.84
C ILE A 115 -7.84 16.42 -5.49
N PHE A 116 -8.40 16.53 -4.29
CA PHE A 116 -9.04 17.74 -3.81
C PHE A 116 -8.05 18.85 -3.47
N GLU A 117 -6.88 18.53 -2.90
CA GLU A 117 -5.82 19.49 -2.57
C GLU A 117 -5.26 20.15 -3.83
N VAL A 118 -4.95 19.35 -4.85
CA VAL A 118 -4.26 19.80 -6.06
C VAL A 118 -5.20 20.51 -7.04
N GLY A 119 -6.41 19.98 -7.20
CA GLY A 119 -7.41 20.49 -8.12
C GLY A 119 -7.00 20.41 -9.61
N PRO A 120 -7.87 20.85 -10.53
CA PRO A 120 -7.61 20.79 -11.97
C PRO A 120 -6.44 21.69 -12.38
N GLY A 121 -5.53 21.15 -13.20
CA GLY A 121 -4.37 21.89 -13.72
C GLY A 121 -3.20 22.05 -12.74
N GLY A 122 -3.32 21.52 -11.52
CA GLY A 122 -2.22 21.42 -10.56
C GLY A 122 -1.27 20.24 -10.83
N HIS A 123 -0.28 20.05 -9.95
CA HIS A 123 0.62 18.89 -9.96
C HIS A 123 0.73 18.25 -8.57
N PHE A 124 0.86 16.93 -8.52
CA PHE A 124 0.83 16.17 -7.26
C PHE A 124 2.19 16.05 -6.57
N LEU A 125 3.29 16.49 -7.19
CA LEU A 125 4.65 16.34 -6.65
C LEU A 125 4.85 16.92 -5.23
N GLY A 126 4.09 17.94 -4.85
CA GLY A 126 4.22 18.63 -3.57
C GLY A 126 3.11 18.34 -2.56
N CYS A 127 2.07 17.59 -2.92
CA CYS A 127 0.95 17.38 -2.02
C CYS A 127 1.30 16.44 -0.86
N GLU A 128 0.54 16.56 0.22
CA GLU A 128 0.80 15.81 1.45
C GLU A 128 0.75 14.30 1.20
N HIS A 129 -0.21 13.84 0.39
CA HIS A 129 -0.33 12.46 -0.02
C HIS A 129 0.93 11.94 -0.73
N THR A 130 1.50 12.69 -1.67
CA THR A 130 2.73 12.28 -2.36
C THR A 130 3.90 12.23 -1.40
N GLN A 131 4.06 13.21 -0.51
CA GLN A 131 5.16 13.21 0.46
C GLN A 131 5.11 12.01 1.40
N ASN A 132 3.91 11.63 1.85
CA ASN A 132 3.69 10.51 2.76
C ASN A 132 3.94 9.14 2.10
N ASN A 133 3.75 9.02 0.78
CA ASN A 133 3.78 7.74 0.08
C ASN A 133 4.96 7.56 -0.88
N PHE A 134 5.67 8.64 -1.25
CA PHE A 134 6.68 8.63 -2.31
C PHE A 134 7.83 7.64 -2.09
N LYS A 135 8.21 7.35 -0.84
CA LYS A 135 9.32 6.43 -0.56
C LYS A 135 8.98 4.97 -0.83
N ASP A 136 7.73 4.58 -0.63
CA ASP A 136 7.33 3.17 -0.59
C ASP A 136 6.41 2.77 -1.75
N SER A 137 5.74 3.74 -2.39
CA SER A 137 4.75 3.48 -3.45
C SER A 137 5.35 3.36 -4.85
N PHE A 138 6.62 3.71 -5.03
CA PHE A 138 7.31 3.57 -6.32
C PHE A 138 8.29 2.42 -6.27
N TRP A 139 8.10 1.44 -7.17
CA TRP A 139 9.14 0.48 -7.47
C TRP A 139 10.24 1.17 -8.28
N ARG A 140 11.41 1.36 -7.66
CA ARG A 140 12.63 1.74 -8.37
C ARG A 140 13.61 0.59 -8.27
N THR A 141 14.09 0.17 -9.43
CA THR A 141 15.19 -0.78 -9.48
C THR A 141 16.50 -0.03 -9.33
N ASP A 142 17.42 -0.64 -8.59
CA ASP A 142 18.80 -0.20 -8.44
C ASP A 142 19.66 -0.44 -9.70
N LEU A 143 19.07 -0.94 -10.80
CA LEU A 143 19.78 -1.28 -12.03
C LEU A 143 19.52 -0.33 -13.20
N LEU A 144 18.32 0.27 -13.30
CA LEU A 144 17.98 1.13 -14.43
C LEU A 144 18.40 2.58 -14.15
N ASP A 145 18.98 3.22 -15.16
CA ASP A 145 19.30 4.65 -15.10
C ASP A 145 18.07 5.48 -15.49
N TYR A 146 17.65 6.37 -14.58
CA TYR A 146 16.52 7.28 -14.75
C TYR A 146 16.97 8.74 -14.94
N LYS A 147 18.27 8.99 -15.15
CA LYS A 147 18.81 10.33 -15.36
C LYS A 147 18.37 10.91 -16.72
N PRO A 148 18.30 12.24 -16.85
CA PRO A 148 18.14 12.90 -18.14
C PRO A 148 19.25 12.51 -19.12
N PHE A 149 18.95 12.54 -20.41
CA PHE A 149 19.86 12.13 -21.49
C PHE A 149 21.21 12.85 -21.43
N GLU A 150 21.20 14.15 -21.14
CA GLU A 150 22.42 14.96 -21.11
C GLU A 150 23.38 14.47 -20.02
N THR A 151 22.87 14.10 -18.85
CA THR A 151 23.69 13.54 -17.77
C THR A 151 24.19 12.15 -18.12
N TRP A 152 23.36 11.32 -18.76
CA TRP A 152 23.77 9.99 -19.22
C TRP A 152 24.90 10.06 -20.25
N ASP A 153 24.82 10.98 -21.22
CA ASP A 153 25.85 11.19 -22.25
C ASP A 153 27.16 11.71 -21.63
N GLU A 154 27.08 12.70 -20.74
CA GLU A 154 28.24 13.24 -20.02
C GLU A 154 28.93 12.20 -19.13
N GLU A 155 28.17 11.27 -18.55
CA GLU A 155 28.68 10.18 -17.71
C GLU A 155 29.19 8.96 -18.51
N GLY A 156 29.25 9.06 -19.85
CA GLY A 156 29.86 8.04 -20.69
C GLY A 156 28.89 7.05 -21.34
N ALA A 157 27.60 7.38 -21.36
CA ALA A 157 26.58 6.65 -22.10
C ALA A 157 26.48 5.15 -21.74
N HIS A 158 26.69 4.83 -20.46
CA HIS A 158 26.68 3.46 -19.95
C HIS A 158 25.38 2.73 -20.23
N ASP A 159 25.50 1.46 -20.61
CA ASP A 159 24.34 0.60 -20.80
C ASP A 159 23.98 -0.17 -19.51
N THR A 160 22.87 -0.90 -19.55
CA THR A 160 22.41 -1.69 -18.39
C THR A 160 23.39 -2.80 -18.00
N GLN A 161 24.18 -3.33 -18.94
CA GLN A 161 25.16 -4.39 -18.67
C GLN A 161 26.37 -3.85 -17.91
N ASP A 162 26.81 -2.63 -18.23
CA ASP A 162 27.85 -1.93 -17.49
C ASP A 162 27.45 -1.79 -16.01
N PHE A 163 26.25 -1.28 -15.74
CA PHE A 163 25.74 -1.14 -14.37
C PHE A 163 25.56 -2.48 -13.66
N ALA A 164 25.07 -3.50 -14.36
CA ALA A 164 24.95 -4.85 -13.81
C ALA A 164 26.32 -5.40 -13.38
N SER A 165 27.33 -5.24 -14.23
CA SER A 165 28.69 -5.72 -13.99
C SER A 165 29.32 -5.03 -12.78
N ILE A 166 29.19 -3.70 -12.69
CA ILE A 166 29.67 -2.91 -11.54
C ILE A 166 28.96 -3.38 -10.25
N ARG A 167 27.65 -3.59 -10.31
CA ARG A 167 26.88 -4.05 -9.15
C ARG A 167 27.31 -5.45 -8.70
N VAL A 168 27.46 -6.39 -9.63
CA VAL A 168 27.90 -7.76 -9.32
C VAL A 168 29.27 -7.72 -8.65
N ALA A 169 30.22 -6.96 -9.19
CA ALA A 169 31.55 -6.80 -8.59
C ALA A 169 31.46 -6.25 -7.15
N LYS A 170 30.62 -5.24 -6.91
CA LYS A 170 30.36 -4.71 -5.57
C LYS A 170 29.74 -5.74 -4.65
N LEU A 171 28.70 -6.44 -5.08
CA LEU A 171 28.02 -7.46 -4.28
C LEU A 171 28.97 -8.59 -3.86
N LEU A 172 29.84 -9.03 -4.77
CA LEU A 172 30.84 -10.06 -4.47
C LEU A 172 31.91 -9.56 -3.49
N ASN A 173 32.35 -8.31 -3.63
CA ASN A 173 33.37 -7.72 -2.77
C ASN A 173 32.85 -7.39 -1.36
N ASP A 174 31.60 -6.93 -1.26
CA ASP A 174 30.97 -6.55 0.01
C ASP A 174 30.35 -7.75 0.74
N TYR A 175 30.21 -8.90 0.07
CA TYR A 175 29.61 -10.09 0.66
C TYR A 175 30.41 -10.59 1.86
N ARG A 176 29.72 -10.74 2.99
CA ARG A 176 30.20 -11.46 4.17
C ARG A 176 29.30 -12.66 4.39
N GLN A 177 29.89 -13.85 4.42
CA GLN A 177 29.15 -15.07 4.70
C GLN A 177 28.48 -14.94 6.07
N PRO A 178 27.15 -15.15 6.17
CA PRO A 178 26.47 -15.20 7.45
C PRO A 178 27.09 -16.26 8.35
N ALA A 179 27.21 -15.96 9.65
CA ALA A 179 27.75 -16.92 10.61
C ALA A 179 26.90 -18.20 10.60
N LEU A 180 27.56 -19.32 10.34
CA LEU A 180 26.98 -20.65 10.43
C LEU A 180 27.58 -21.33 11.66
N ASP A 181 26.73 -22.03 12.43
CA ASP A 181 27.19 -22.83 13.55
C ASP A 181 28.27 -23.83 13.08
N PRO A 182 29.47 -23.83 13.69
CA PRO A 182 30.54 -24.74 13.31
C PRO A 182 30.15 -26.22 13.33
N GLU A 183 29.24 -26.65 14.23
CA GLU A 183 28.81 -28.04 14.31
C GLU A 183 27.94 -28.42 13.10
N ILE A 184 27.08 -27.49 12.66
CA ILE A 184 26.25 -27.68 11.46
C ILE A 184 27.11 -27.68 10.21
N ALA A 185 28.08 -26.76 10.12
CA ALA A 185 29.03 -26.70 9.01
C ALA A 185 29.82 -28.01 8.85
N ALA A 186 30.34 -28.56 9.95
CA ALA A 186 31.07 -29.82 9.95
C ALA A 186 30.20 -31.02 9.52
N LYS A 187 28.94 -31.09 9.99
CA LYS A 187 27.99 -32.13 9.56
C LYS A 187 27.68 -32.04 8.07
N LEU A 188 27.50 -30.83 7.54
CA LEU A 188 27.26 -30.60 6.11
C LEU A 188 28.46 -31.03 5.26
N GLU A 189 29.68 -30.67 5.67
CA GLU A 189 30.90 -31.09 4.97
C GLU A 189 31.06 -32.61 4.94
N GLN A 190 30.79 -33.28 6.08
CA GLN A 190 30.86 -34.73 6.16
C GLN A 190 29.83 -35.38 5.24
N TYR A 191 28.58 -34.92 5.28
CA TYR A 191 27.52 -35.40 4.40
C TYR A 191 27.89 -35.23 2.91
N ILE A 192 28.44 -34.08 2.51
CA ILE A 192 28.87 -33.83 1.13
C ILE A 192 29.99 -34.81 0.71
N LYS A 193 30.96 -35.07 1.59
CA LYS A 193 32.03 -36.05 1.33
C LYS A 193 31.48 -37.45 1.14
N ASP A 194 30.65 -37.91 2.06
CA ASP A 194 30.05 -39.24 2.01
C ASP A 194 29.18 -39.40 0.76
N LYS A 195 28.41 -38.36 0.42
CA LYS A 195 27.56 -38.37 -0.78
C LYS A 195 28.37 -38.39 -2.07
N LYS A 196 29.42 -37.56 -2.18
CA LYS A 196 30.33 -37.58 -3.34
C LYS A 196 31.02 -38.93 -3.50
N ALA A 197 31.43 -39.58 -2.40
CA ALA A 197 32.04 -40.92 -2.43
C ALA A 197 31.05 -42.02 -2.85
N SER A 198 29.76 -41.85 -2.52
CA SER A 198 28.70 -42.81 -2.89
C SER A 198 28.22 -42.69 -4.35
N LEU A 199 28.55 -41.60 -5.04
CA LEU A 199 28.12 -41.37 -6.41
C LEU A 199 29.12 -42.02 -7.39
N PRO A 200 28.65 -42.80 -8.38
CA PRO A 200 29.52 -43.33 -9.42
C PRO A 200 30.18 -42.18 -10.18
N GLN A 201 31.48 -42.29 -10.44
CA GLN A 201 32.25 -41.25 -11.11
C GLN A 201 31.86 -41.21 -12.59
N THR A 202 30.93 -40.34 -12.94
CA THR A 202 30.55 -40.11 -14.33
C THR A 202 31.69 -39.37 -15.04
N GLN A 203 32.40 -40.08 -15.92
CA GLN A 203 33.37 -39.49 -16.85
C GLN A 203 32.64 -38.65 -17.91
N TYR A 204 32.88 -37.35 -17.91
CA TYR A 204 32.80 -36.50 -19.10
C TYR A 204 34.03 -35.60 -19.12
#